data_AF-V7FHY6-F1
#
_entry.id   AF-V7FHY6-F1
#
_cell.length_a   1.000
_cell.length_b   1.000
_cell.length_c   1.000
_cell.angle_alpha   90.00
_cell.angle_beta   90.00
_cell.angle_gamma   90.00
#
_symmetry.space_group_name_H-M   'P 1'
#
loop_
_entity.id
_entity.type
_entity.pdbx_description
1 polymer ?
#
loop_
_entity_poly.entity_id
_entity_poly.type
_entity_poly.pdbx_seq_one_letter_code
_entity_poly.pdbx_strand_id
1 'polypeptide(L)'
;MTVFANGLEIACKAQANQVIAAFPYVCFTPPQTPATPPGVPVPYPTFGSDSDTDNGTSTVKIGGKTVTQKNKSYYTKCTGNEAGCAPKKNVITSVNTGKEYAHAWSGNVFMDGEPISRFSDISSNDHASPIAGGPPLPKVGILDESDPRCAFLGIKPYNKLKCDPGEQKEHTVEVQFFTAGGVRDLVLKCCEKYDDREAPCICMKAKWVAGEGATARSAGVEGRSVLGRTTNTPHYYKSAEARNWIANNPQGKLGDFVNTCVAATVDNLDIPPAQVALATECLEVANMNYLKKSMNKSEQDVKDKQVCHTTCTRAYAEEERVAGAKKKLKKLTVSARQVEKAMKQRPTVGCKRRAGT
;
A
#
# COMPACT_ATOMS: atom_id res chain seq x y z
N MET A 1 4.09 -1.78 10.01
CA MET A 1 2.85 -2.31 9.38
C MET A 1 1.76 -1.36 9.80
N THR A 2 1.11 -0.73 8.83
CA THR A 2 0.04 0.24 9.05
C THR A 2 -1.28 -0.50 9.02
N VAL A 3 -2.20 -0.16 9.92
CA VAL A 3 -3.52 -0.83 10.04
C VAL A 3 -4.60 0.23 9.85
N PHE A 4 -5.66 -0.14 9.14
CA PHE A 4 -6.74 0.77 8.75
C PHE A 4 -8.08 0.30 9.32
N ALA A 5 -8.92 1.27 9.67
CA ALA A 5 -10.31 1.09 10.05
C ALA A 5 -11.17 2.05 9.23
N ASN A 6 -12.20 1.54 8.56
CA ASN A 6 -13.05 2.35 7.66
C ASN A 6 -12.28 3.08 6.56
N GLY A 7 -11.17 2.49 6.09
CA GLY A 7 -10.31 3.13 5.09
C GLY A 7 -9.41 4.24 5.64
N LEU A 8 -9.41 4.49 6.94
CA LEU A 8 -8.59 5.52 7.59
C LEU A 8 -7.54 4.84 8.48
N GLU A 9 -6.32 5.38 8.49
CA GLU A 9 -5.23 4.85 9.31
C GLU A 9 -5.64 4.88 10.78
N ILE A 10 -5.44 3.80 11.52
CA ILE A 10 -5.74 3.78 12.96
C ILE A 10 -4.73 4.67 13.70
N ALA A 11 -5.19 5.48 14.66
CA ALA A 11 -4.30 6.27 15.51
C ALA A 11 -3.72 5.38 16.62
N CYS A 12 -2.41 5.19 16.63
CA CYS A 12 -1.74 4.40 17.67
C CYS A 12 -0.30 4.86 17.88
N LYS A 13 0.29 4.47 19.02
CA LYS A 13 1.64 4.88 19.40
C LYS A 13 2.75 4.45 18.44
N ALA A 14 2.52 3.41 17.64
CA ALA A 14 3.48 2.96 16.63
C ALA A 14 3.32 3.66 15.28
N GLN A 15 2.28 4.46 15.11
CA GLN A 15 1.93 5.17 13.88
C GLN A 15 2.33 6.64 13.98
N ALA A 16 2.06 7.39 12.91
CA ALA A 16 2.54 8.76 12.73
C ALA A 16 1.38 9.75 12.51
N ASN A 17 0.18 9.50 13.06
CA ASN A 17 -0.86 10.53 13.03
C ASN A 17 -0.47 11.69 13.93
N GLN A 18 -0.69 12.90 13.43
CA GLN A 18 -0.34 14.14 14.10
C GLN A 18 -1.46 15.16 13.95
N VAL A 19 -1.62 15.99 14.96
CA VAL A 19 -2.28 17.28 14.79
C VAL A 19 -1.23 18.24 14.28
N ILE A 20 -1.42 18.79 13.07
CA ILE A 20 -0.43 19.62 12.41
C ILE A 20 -0.87 21.08 12.48
N ALA A 21 -0.05 21.91 13.12
CA ALA A 21 -0.20 23.36 13.17
C ALA A 21 -1.63 23.81 13.52
N ALA A 22 -2.25 23.16 14.51
CA ALA A 22 -3.58 23.52 14.96
C ALA A 22 -3.59 24.94 15.50
N PHE A 23 -4.42 25.78 14.90
CA PHE A 23 -4.44 27.22 15.10
C PHE A 23 -5.89 27.71 15.06
N PRO A 24 -6.30 28.69 15.88
CA PRO A 24 -5.49 29.48 16.82
C PRO A 24 -5.53 28.93 18.26
N TYR A 25 -4.36 28.63 18.86
CA TYR A 25 -4.24 28.38 20.31
C TYR A 25 -3.63 29.61 20.98
N VAL A 26 -4.49 30.44 21.56
CA VAL A 26 -4.10 31.76 22.09
C VAL A 26 -3.43 31.61 23.45
N CYS A 27 -2.17 32.02 23.52
CA CYS A 27 -1.38 32.04 24.74
C CYS A 27 -0.89 33.46 25.05
N PHE A 28 -0.76 33.76 26.34
CA PHE A 28 -0.16 35.00 26.81
C PHE A 28 1.35 34.92 26.68
N THR A 29 1.91 35.83 25.88
CA THR A 29 3.35 35.95 25.63
C THR A 29 3.91 37.09 26.47
N PRO A 30 5.04 36.89 27.17
CA PRO A 30 5.64 37.94 27.97
C PRO A 30 5.91 39.20 27.11
N PRO A 31 5.52 40.40 27.58
CA PRO A 31 5.85 41.63 26.89
C PRO A 31 7.37 41.84 26.92
N GLN A 32 7.93 42.42 25.85
CA GLN A 32 9.35 42.82 25.84
C GLN A 32 9.62 44.01 26.79
N THR A 33 8.57 44.67 27.28
CA THR A 33 8.64 45.83 28.18
C THR A 33 8.15 45.46 29.59
N PRO A 34 8.91 45.76 30.67
CA PRO A 34 8.62 45.29 32.04
C PRO A 34 7.29 45.74 32.68
N ALA A 35 6.60 46.75 32.12
CA ALA A 35 5.51 47.45 32.81
C ALA A 35 4.08 47.09 32.33
N THR A 36 3.89 46.03 31.55
CA THR A 36 2.61 45.75 30.86
C THR A 36 1.87 44.56 31.51
N PRO A 37 0.51 44.52 31.53
CA PRO A 37 -0.33 43.48 32.18
C PRO A 37 -0.02 42.03 31.71
N PRO A 38 -0.71 40.95 32.20
CA PRO A 38 -0.28 39.53 32.27
C PRO A 38 0.33 38.79 31.06
N GLY A 39 0.57 39.46 29.95
CA GLY A 39 1.07 38.99 28.67
C GLY A 39 0.25 39.60 27.54
N VAL A 40 0.79 39.59 26.33
CA VAL A 40 0.02 39.89 25.12
C VAL A 40 -0.61 38.57 24.64
N PRO A 41 -1.94 38.49 24.42
CA PRO A 41 -2.55 37.31 23.81
C PRO A 41 -2.07 37.16 22.36
N VAL A 42 -1.33 36.10 22.08
CA VAL A 42 -0.80 35.78 20.74
C VAL A 42 -1.31 34.39 20.34
N PRO A 43 -1.88 34.23 19.15
CA PRO A 43 -2.26 32.91 18.65
C PRO A 43 -1.03 32.14 18.20
N TYR A 44 -0.90 30.89 18.66
CA TYR A 44 0.18 29.99 18.28
C TYR A 44 -0.34 28.75 17.55
N PRO A 45 0.46 28.15 16.66
CA PRO A 45 0.20 26.81 16.17
C PRO A 45 0.54 25.80 17.28
N THR A 46 -0.23 24.72 17.35
CA THR A 46 0.07 23.59 18.25
C THR A 46 0.12 22.29 17.47
N PHE A 47 0.90 21.35 18.00
CA PHE A 47 1.15 20.05 17.42
C PHE A 47 0.96 18.97 18.47
N GLY A 48 0.45 17.83 18.04
CA GLY A 48 0.34 16.64 18.86
C GLY A 48 0.68 15.41 18.03
N SER A 49 1.18 14.36 18.69
CA SER A 49 1.77 13.20 18.01
C SER A 49 1.30 11.89 18.62
N ASP A 50 0.96 10.93 17.76
CA ASP A 50 0.64 9.54 18.11
C ASP A 50 1.70 8.91 19.03
N SER A 51 2.98 9.26 18.85
CA SER A 51 4.08 8.75 19.68
C SER A 51 3.89 9.01 21.18
N ASP A 52 3.13 10.05 21.53
CA ASP A 52 2.83 10.46 22.90
C ASP A 52 1.55 9.80 23.44
N THR A 53 0.93 8.86 22.70
CA THR A 53 -0.26 8.13 23.16
C THR A 53 0.02 7.38 24.47
N ASP A 54 -0.90 7.56 25.41
CA ASP A 54 -0.94 6.89 26.70
C ASP A 54 -2.38 6.50 27.05
N ASN A 55 -2.55 5.57 28.01
CA ASN A 55 -3.84 4.99 28.39
C ASN A 55 -4.69 4.50 27.20
N GLY A 56 -4.03 3.82 26.26
CA GLY A 56 -4.71 3.11 25.17
C GLY A 56 -4.98 1.66 25.46
N THR A 57 -5.28 0.92 24.39
CA THR A 57 -5.58 -0.51 24.46
C THR A 57 -4.53 -1.30 25.25
N SER A 58 -5.02 -2.21 26.08
CA SER A 58 -4.23 -3.13 26.88
C SER A 58 -3.95 -4.44 26.12
N THR A 59 -4.95 -4.98 25.41
CA THR A 59 -4.84 -6.31 24.78
C THR A 59 -4.47 -6.22 23.31
N VAL A 60 -5.16 -5.38 22.54
CA VAL A 60 -4.90 -5.20 21.11
C VAL A 60 -3.73 -4.26 20.91
N LYS A 61 -2.71 -4.68 20.15
CA LYS A 61 -1.52 -3.87 19.86
C LYS A 61 -1.28 -3.75 18.37
N ILE A 62 -0.98 -2.55 17.89
CA ILE A 62 -0.50 -2.30 16.52
C ILE A 62 0.99 -1.96 16.61
N GLY A 63 1.82 -2.67 15.84
CA GLY A 63 3.28 -2.52 15.92
C GLY A 63 3.86 -2.80 17.32
N GLY A 64 3.17 -3.63 18.12
CA GLY A 64 3.55 -3.91 19.51
C GLY A 64 3.27 -2.76 20.49
N LYS A 65 2.56 -1.70 20.05
CA LYS A 65 2.23 -0.54 20.87
C LYS A 65 0.72 -0.34 21.01
N THR A 66 0.35 0.49 21.97
CA THR A 66 -1.03 0.78 22.35
C THR A 66 -1.76 1.60 21.28
N VAL A 67 -3.07 1.38 21.17
CA VAL A 67 -3.98 2.06 20.23
C VAL A 67 -4.84 3.09 20.98
N THR A 68 -5.14 4.20 20.32
CA THR A 68 -5.95 5.29 20.89
C THR A 68 -7.42 4.89 20.98
N GLN A 69 -8.01 5.03 22.16
CA GLN A 69 -9.39 4.67 22.48
C GLN A 69 -10.22 5.87 22.91
N LYS A 70 -11.52 5.77 22.61
CA LYS A 70 -12.54 6.72 23.01
C LYS A 70 -12.52 7.01 24.51
N ASN A 71 -12.44 8.30 24.85
CA ASN A 71 -12.52 8.83 26.21
C ASN A 71 -11.53 8.26 27.23
N LYS A 72 -10.56 7.44 26.81
CA LYS A 72 -9.57 6.80 27.69
C LYS A 72 -8.17 7.26 27.37
N SER A 73 -7.84 7.29 26.09
CA SER A 73 -6.50 7.62 25.63
C SER A 73 -6.33 9.11 25.41
N TYR A 74 -5.10 9.56 25.56
CA TYR A 74 -4.67 10.92 25.29
C TYR A 74 -3.23 10.92 24.80
N TYR A 75 -2.81 12.00 24.16
CA TYR A 75 -1.39 12.26 23.99
C TYR A 75 -0.89 13.05 25.19
N THR A 76 0.26 12.65 25.73
CA THR A 76 0.77 13.19 27.00
C THR A 76 1.15 14.66 26.94
N LYS A 77 1.46 15.19 25.75
CA LYS A 77 1.90 16.56 25.55
C LYS A 77 1.55 17.08 24.15
N CYS A 78 1.38 18.39 24.06
CA CYS A 78 1.36 19.17 22.83
C CYS A 78 2.59 20.09 22.78
N THR A 79 2.95 20.55 21.59
CA THR A 79 4.10 21.47 21.36
C THR A 79 3.74 22.59 20.39
N GLY A 80 4.55 23.64 20.29
CA GLY A 80 4.44 24.72 19.28
C GLY A 80 4.06 26.09 19.84
N ASN A 81 3.50 26.15 21.05
CA ASN A 81 3.05 27.35 21.75
C ASN A 81 3.80 27.62 23.06
N GLU A 82 4.96 27.01 23.25
CA GLU A 82 5.80 27.16 24.45
C GLU A 82 6.27 28.60 24.64
N ALA A 83 6.37 29.38 23.56
CA ALA A 83 6.70 30.80 23.60
C ALA A 83 5.65 31.65 24.36
N GLY A 84 4.40 31.17 24.44
CA GLY A 84 3.35 31.75 25.27
C GLY A 84 3.49 31.37 26.75
N CYS A 85 4.62 31.75 27.36
CA CYS A 85 5.03 31.34 28.69
C CYS A 85 4.75 32.35 29.81
N ALA A 86 3.91 33.37 29.56
CA ALA A 86 3.49 34.28 30.63
C ALA A 86 2.69 33.52 31.71
N PRO A 87 2.48 34.08 32.93
CA PRO A 87 1.90 33.34 34.05
C PRO A 87 0.58 32.63 33.74
N LYS A 88 -0.29 33.26 32.92
CA LYS A 88 -1.58 32.68 32.52
C LYS A 88 -1.50 31.72 31.32
N LYS A 89 -0.39 31.63 30.57
CA LYS A 89 -0.20 30.73 29.39
C LYS A 89 -1.42 30.76 28.45
N ASN A 90 -2.03 29.62 28.11
CA ASN A 90 -3.24 29.58 27.28
C ASN A 90 -4.40 30.35 27.92
N VAL A 91 -5.13 31.13 27.12
CA VAL A 91 -6.22 32.01 27.61
C VAL A 91 -7.37 31.24 28.27
N ILE A 92 -7.63 30.00 27.83
CA ILE A 92 -8.69 29.12 28.32
C ILE A 92 -8.15 28.18 29.41
N THR A 93 -7.07 27.45 29.13
CA THR A 93 -6.65 26.32 29.97
C THR A 93 -5.51 26.64 30.92
N SER A 94 -4.84 27.78 30.74
CA SER A 94 -3.63 28.14 31.47
C SER A 94 -2.49 27.12 31.38
N VAL A 95 -2.47 26.32 30.32
CA VAL A 95 -1.44 25.33 30.00
C VAL A 95 -1.02 25.49 28.53
N ASN A 96 0.27 25.33 28.22
CA ASN A 96 0.84 25.47 26.86
C ASN A 96 1.61 24.24 26.38
N THR A 97 1.52 23.12 27.10
CA THR A 97 2.09 21.81 26.74
C THR A 97 1.18 20.69 27.23
N GLY A 98 -0.13 20.95 27.19
CA GLY A 98 -1.14 20.10 27.83
C GLY A 98 -1.39 18.80 27.07
N LYS A 99 -2.36 18.01 27.54
CA LYS A 99 -2.74 16.77 26.85
C LYS A 99 -3.52 17.05 25.57
N GLU A 100 -3.48 16.09 24.64
CA GLU A 100 -4.39 16.04 23.50
C GLU A 100 -5.47 14.98 23.71
N TYR A 101 -6.73 15.33 23.40
CA TYR A 101 -7.84 14.37 23.40
C TYR A 101 -8.54 14.32 22.03
N ALA A 102 -8.87 13.10 21.60
CA ALA A 102 -9.71 12.88 20.42
C ALA A 102 -11.18 13.11 20.73
N HIS A 103 -11.89 13.75 19.79
CA HIS A 103 -13.32 14.04 19.83
C HIS A 103 -14.12 13.30 18.75
N ALA A 104 -13.43 12.55 17.88
CA ALA A 104 -14.03 11.63 16.94
C ALA A 104 -13.30 10.27 16.91
N TRP A 105 -14.00 9.27 16.38
CA TRP A 105 -13.60 7.86 16.40
C TRP A 105 -14.43 7.07 15.39
N SER A 106 -14.01 5.83 15.12
CA SER A 106 -14.77 4.87 14.34
C SER A 106 -16.16 4.62 14.91
N GLY A 107 -17.17 4.55 14.04
CA GLY A 107 -18.55 4.21 14.44
C GLY A 107 -18.80 2.71 14.61
N ASN A 108 -17.91 1.84 14.13
CA ASN A 108 -18.15 0.40 14.10
C ASN A 108 -16.89 -0.47 14.34
N VAL A 109 -15.69 0.12 14.44
CA VAL A 109 -14.47 -0.61 14.79
C VAL A 109 -14.09 -0.32 16.23
N PHE A 110 -14.05 -1.38 17.02
CA PHE A 110 -13.79 -1.33 18.46
C PHE A 110 -12.54 -2.15 18.80
N MET A 111 -11.75 -1.66 19.77
CA MET A 111 -10.64 -2.40 20.37
C MET A 111 -10.75 -2.30 21.89
N ASP A 112 -10.57 -3.42 22.59
CA ASP A 112 -10.89 -3.57 24.02
C ASP A 112 -12.29 -3.00 24.38
N GLY A 113 -13.27 -3.22 23.50
CA GLY A 113 -14.66 -2.80 23.70
C GLY A 113 -14.96 -1.31 23.44
N GLU A 114 -13.95 -0.49 23.11
CA GLU A 114 -14.13 0.94 22.87
C GLU A 114 -13.84 1.33 21.41
N PRO A 115 -14.57 2.33 20.86
CA PRO A 115 -14.23 2.94 19.58
C PRO A 115 -12.79 3.44 19.55
N ILE A 116 -12.14 3.28 18.40
CA ILE A 116 -10.76 3.73 18.17
C ILE A 116 -10.71 5.00 17.33
N SER A 117 -9.73 5.87 17.60
CA SER A 117 -9.46 7.06 16.78
C SER A 117 -8.65 6.70 15.54
N ARG A 118 -8.83 7.47 14.47
CA ARG A 118 -8.24 7.25 13.14
C ARG A 118 -7.70 8.56 12.56
N PHE A 119 -7.03 8.44 11.41
CA PHE A 119 -6.76 9.54 10.49
C PHE A 119 -8.04 10.34 10.22
N SER A 120 -7.92 11.66 10.16
CA SER A 120 -8.98 12.67 9.99
C SER A 120 -9.99 12.80 11.14
N ASP A 121 -9.97 11.91 12.15
CA ASP A 121 -10.76 12.14 13.36
C ASP A 121 -10.23 13.39 14.08
N ILE A 122 -11.14 14.25 14.53
CA ILE A 122 -10.79 15.52 15.18
C ILE A 122 -10.27 15.32 16.60
N SER A 123 -9.32 16.16 17.02
CA SER A 123 -8.83 16.26 18.39
C SER A 123 -8.56 17.69 18.79
N SER A 124 -8.31 17.94 20.07
CA SER A 124 -7.97 19.26 20.59
C SER A 124 -6.82 19.19 21.57
N ASN A 125 -6.04 20.26 21.61
CA ASN A 125 -4.75 20.33 22.26
C ASN A 125 -4.81 21.14 23.57
N ASP A 126 -3.70 21.13 24.32
CA ASP A 126 -3.48 21.94 25.52
C ASP A 126 -4.53 21.79 26.62
N HIS A 127 -4.97 20.55 26.84
CA HIS A 127 -5.94 20.29 27.89
C HIS A 127 -5.37 20.48 29.29
N ALA A 128 -6.10 21.20 30.13
CA ALA A 128 -5.99 21.16 31.60
C ALA A 128 -6.90 20.08 32.23
N SER A 129 -7.44 19.18 31.38
CA SER A 129 -8.35 18.07 31.67
C SER A 129 -9.64 18.46 32.42
N PRO A 130 -10.83 18.49 31.77
CA PRO A 130 -11.13 18.14 30.37
C PRO A 130 -11.23 19.35 29.42
N ILE A 131 -10.89 20.56 29.88
CA ILE A 131 -11.03 21.79 29.09
C ILE A 131 -9.87 21.91 28.10
N ALA A 132 -10.17 22.16 26.82
CA ALA A 132 -9.23 22.34 25.72
C ALA A 132 -8.80 23.81 25.51
N GLY A 133 -7.60 24.03 24.99
CA GLY A 133 -7.03 25.36 24.76
C GLY A 133 -7.47 26.06 23.46
N GLY A 134 -8.28 25.39 22.62
CA GLY A 134 -8.69 25.86 21.31
C GLY A 134 -9.72 24.92 20.65
N PRO A 135 -10.20 25.26 19.44
CA PRO A 135 -11.15 24.42 18.71
C PRO A 135 -10.54 23.07 18.33
N PRO A 136 -11.36 22.04 18.08
CA PRO A 136 -10.87 20.75 17.62
C PRO A 136 -10.48 20.77 16.13
N LEU A 137 -9.36 20.13 15.79
CA LEU A 137 -8.77 20.06 14.44
C LEU A 137 -8.60 18.59 14.01
N PRO A 138 -8.68 18.26 12.71
CA PRO A 138 -8.45 16.90 12.21
C PRO A 138 -7.02 16.39 12.46
N LYS A 139 -6.89 15.11 12.82
CA LYS A 139 -5.59 14.41 12.80
C LYS A 139 -5.18 14.07 11.37
N VAL A 140 -3.93 14.29 11.04
CA VAL A 140 -3.32 13.94 9.75
C VAL A 140 -2.18 12.95 10.01
N GLY A 141 -2.32 11.76 9.47
CA GLY A 141 -1.32 10.69 9.41
C GLY A 141 -0.93 10.34 7.97
N ILE A 142 -0.44 9.12 7.78
CA ILE A 142 0.01 8.66 6.48
C ILE A 142 -1.20 8.15 5.71
N LEU A 143 -1.57 8.86 4.64
CA LEU A 143 -2.44 8.29 3.61
C LEU A 143 -1.69 7.10 2.99
N ASP A 144 -2.23 5.89 3.15
CA ASP A 144 -1.78 4.79 2.29
C ASP A 144 -2.05 5.19 0.85
N GLU A 145 -1.09 4.94 -0.04
CA GLU A 145 -1.26 5.21 -1.47
C GLU A 145 -2.40 4.36 -2.07
N SER A 146 -2.87 3.34 -1.35
CA SER A 146 -4.17 2.74 -1.65
C SER A 146 -5.28 3.66 -1.16
N ASP A 147 -5.84 4.42 -2.10
CA ASP A 147 -7.12 5.08 -1.91
C ASP A 147 -8.10 4.11 -1.23
N PRO A 148 -8.73 4.47 -0.10
CA PRO A 148 -9.62 3.57 0.64
C PRO A 148 -10.77 3.03 -0.21
N ARG A 149 -11.13 3.73 -1.29
CA ARG A 149 -12.08 3.26 -2.30
C ARG A 149 -11.60 1.99 -3.01
N CYS A 150 -10.29 1.75 -3.07
CA CYS A 150 -9.65 0.60 -3.73
C CYS A 150 -9.49 -0.64 -2.84
N ALA A 151 -9.86 -0.56 -1.56
CA ALA A 151 -9.60 -1.63 -0.59
C ALA A 151 -10.23 -2.98 -0.98
N PHE A 152 -11.35 -2.96 -1.72
CA PHE A 152 -12.06 -4.16 -2.17
C PHE A 152 -11.23 -5.04 -3.12
N LEU A 153 -10.27 -4.47 -3.85
CA LEU A 153 -9.39 -5.23 -4.75
C LEU A 153 -8.28 -5.98 -4.01
N GLY A 154 -8.02 -5.65 -2.74
CA GLY A 154 -6.98 -6.32 -1.94
C GLY A 154 -5.57 -6.20 -2.51
N ILE A 155 -5.29 -5.13 -3.27
CA ILE A 155 -4.00 -4.92 -3.96
C ILE A 155 -2.86 -4.92 -2.94
N LYS A 156 -1.91 -5.85 -3.08
CA LYS A 156 -0.72 -5.93 -2.24
C LYS A 156 0.49 -6.37 -3.06
N PRO A 157 1.72 -6.03 -2.63
CA PRO A 157 2.93 -6.62 -3.20
C PRO A 157 2.90 -8.15 -3.15
N TYR A 158 3.42 -8.81 -4.19
CA TYR A 158 3.44 -10.27 -4.31
C TYR A 158 3.94 -10.98 -3.03
N ASN A 159 5.02 -10.49 -2.42
CA ASN A 159 5.62 -11.07 -1.22
C ASN A 159 4.74 -10.93 0.05
N LYS A 160 3.76 -10.02 0.06
CA LYS A 160 2.85 -9.75 1.19
C LYS A 160 1.45 -10.30 0.97
N LEU A 161 1.05 -10.53 -0.28
CA LEU A 161 -0.27 -11.07 -0.61
C LEU A 161 -0.40 -12.53 -0.14
N LYS A 162 -1.59 -12.92 0.30
CA LYS A 162 -1.98 -14.31 0.60
C LYS A 162 -3.36 -14.50 -0.02
N CYS A 163 -3.55 -15.60 -0.75
CA CYS A 163 -4.78 -15.90 -1.47
C CYS A 163 -5.37 -17.22 -0.99
N ASP A 164 -6.66 -17.37 -1.19
CA ASP A 164 -7.43 -18.52 -0.73
C ASP A 164 -7.24 -19.74 -1.66
N PRO A 165 -7.61 -20.96 -1.22
CA PRO A 165 -7.51 -22.15 -2.05
C PRO A 165 -8.31 -22.02 -3.35
N GLY A 166 -7.65 -22.23 -4.50
CA GLY A 166 -8.24 -22.05 -5.84
C GLY A 166 -7.81 -20.75 -6.52
N GLU A 167 -7.33 -19.79 -5.74
CA GLU A 167 -6.78 -18.54 -6.23
C GLU A 167 -5.25 -18.58 -6.32
N GLN A 168 -4.70 -17.70 -7.15
CA GLN A 168 -3.28 -17.42 -7.18
C GLN A 168 -3.04 -15.91 -7.11
N LYS A 169 -1.84 -15.57 -6.64
CA LYS A 169 -1.34 -14.21 -6.68
C LYS A 169 -1.13 -13.85 -8.14
N GLU A 170 -1.82 -12.82 -8.58
CA GLU A 170 -1.79 -12.37 -9.95
C GLU A 170 -1.20 -10.98 -10.04
N HIS A 171 -0.12 -10.86 -10.82
CA HIS A 171 0.46 -9.56 -11.14
C HIS A 171 -0.51 -8.78 -12.02
N THR A 172 -0.91 -7.60 -11.57
CA THR A 172 -1.85 -6.73 -12.28
C THR A 172 -1.25 -6.17 -13.58
N VAL A 173 0.08 -6.17 -13.70
CA VAL A 173 0.82 -6.03 -14.96
C VAL A 173 1.67 -7.27 -15.15
N GLU A 174 1.48 -7.95 -16.26
CA GLU A 174 2.13 -9.23 -16.52
C GLU A 174 3.66 -9.11 -16.63
N VAL A 175 4.36 -10.04 -15.99
CA VAL A 175 5.83 -10.08 -15.97
C VAL A 175 6.45 -10.29 -17.35
N GLN A 176 5.67 -10.73 -18.33
CA GLN A 176 6.09 -11.06 -19.69
C GLN A 176 6.69 -9.87 -20.43
N PHE A 177 6.34 -8.63 -20.06
CA PHE A 177 6.96 -7.42 -20.61
C PHE A 177 8.38 -7.20 -20.09
N PHE A 178 8.66 -7.65 -18.86
CA PHE A 178 9.91 -7.37 -18.14
C PHE A 178 10.90 -8.54 -18.15
N THR A 179 10.42 -9.75 -18.45
CA THR A 179 11.17 -10.99 -18.35
C THR A 179 11.37 -11.65 -19.70
N ALA A 180 12.49 -12.34 -19.85
CA ALA A 180 12.83 -12.99 -21.09
C ALA A 180 12.00 -14.26 -21.26
N GLY A 181 11.16 -14.33 -22.30
CA GLY A 181 10.31 -15.50 -22.56
C GLY A 181 9.21 -15.74 -21.51
N GLY A 182 8.85 -14.74 -20.71
CA GLY A 182 7.85 -14.88 -19.63
C GLY A 182 8.36 -15.62 -18.39
N VAL A 183 9.67 -15.84 -18.30
CA VAL A 183 10.31 -16.57 -17.19
C VAL A 183 10.41 -15.66 -15.97
N ARG A 184 9.59 -15.92 -14.94
CA ARG A 184 9.44 -15.11 -13.72
C ARG A 184 10.75 -14.73 -12.99
N ASP A 185 11.84 -15.45 -13.24
CA ASP A 185 13.13 -15.25 -12.57
C ASP A 185 14.26 -14.71 -13.45
N LEU A 186 14.03 -14.53 -14.76
CA LEU A 186 15.04 -14.06 -15.70
C LEU A 186 14.63 -12.69 -16.25
N VAL A 187 14.98 -11.64 -15.49
CA VAL A 187 14.64 -10.26 -15.85
C VAL A 187 15.52 -9.79 -17.01
N LEU A 188 14.95 -8.99 -17.90
CA LEU A 188 15.72 -8.37 -18.97
C LEU A 188 16.65 -7.31 -18.42
N LYS A 189 17.87 -7.23 -18.97
CA LYS A 189 18.84 -6.21 -18.54
C LYS A 189 18.29 -4.78 -18.59
N CYS A 190 17.47 -4.46 -19.59
CA CYS A 190 16.82 -3.15 -19.73
C CYS A 190 15.70 -2.88 -18.69
N CYS A 191 15.30 -3.89 -17.93
CA CYS A 191 14.22 -3.91 -16.94
C CYS A 191 14.76 -4.36 -15.57
N GLU A 192 16.09 -4.32 -15.35
CA GLU A 192 16.76 -4.82 -14.14
C GLU A 192 16.21 -4.22 -12.83
N LYS A 193 15.58 -3.05 -12.92
CA LYS A 193 14.98 -2.36 -11.78
C LYS A 193 13.59 -2.88 -11.40
N TYR A 194 12.93 -3.63 -12.28
CA TYR A 194 11.61 -4.22 -12.01
C TYR A 194 11.75 -5.44 -11.09
N ASP A 195 10.98 -5.45 -10.00
CA ASP A 195 10.90 -6.54 -9.03
C ASP A 195 9.50 -7.16 -8.97
N ASP A 196 9.31 -8.35 -9.55
CA ASP A 196 8.03 -9.07 -9.49
C ASP A 196 7.59 -9.43 -8.05
N ARG A 197 8.47 -9.39 -7.04
CA ARG A 197 8.09 -9.66 -5.63
C ARG A 197 7.45 -8.45 -4.96
N GLU A 198 7.74 -7.26 -5.45
CA GLU A 198 7.19 -6.00 -4.93
C GLU A 198 6.08 -5.44 -5.82
N ALA A 199 6.00 -5.91 -7.06
CA ALA A 199 4.96 -5.53 -8.00
C ALA A 199 3.54 -5.77 -7.43
N PRO A 200 2.59 -4.85 -7.70
CA PRO A 200 1.21 -4.98 -7.26
C PRO A 200 0.59 -6.29 -7.76
N CYS A 201 -0.10 -6.97 -6.85
CA CYS A 201 -0.81 -8.20 -7.12
C CYS A 201 -2.20 -8.16 -6.49
N ILE A 202 -3.10 -8.94 -7.08
CA ILE A 202 -4.41 -9.27 -6.52
C ILE A 202 -4.56 -10.79 -6.43
N CYS A 203 -5.54 -11.25 -5.66
CA CYS A 203 -5.94 -12.65 -5.71
C CYS A 203 -6.92 -12.84 -6.85
N MET A 204 -6.63 -13.82 -7.70
CA MET A 204 -7.46 -14.14 -8.85
C MET A 204 -7.65 -15.64 -8.95
N LYS A 205 -8.86 -16.08 -9.32
CA LYS A 205 -9.15 -17.48 -9.55
C LYS A 205 -8.28 -18.04 -10.65
N ALA A 206 -7.50 -19.07 -10.30
CA ALA A 206 -6.51 -19.68 -11.17
C ALA A 206 -6.65 -21.19 -11.27
N LYS A 207 -7.42 -21.83 -10.40
CA LYS A 207 -7.69 -23.25 -10.41
C LYS A 207 -9.16 -23.52 -10.11
N TRP A 208 -9.71 -24.52 -10.77
CA TRP A 208 -11.03 -25.03 -10.44
C TRP A 208 -10.97 -25.90 -9.18
N VAL A 209 -11.86 -25.63 -8.23
CA VAL A 209 -11.93 -26.36 -6.95
C VAL A 209 -13.12 -27.31 -6.90
N ALA A 210 -13.19 -28.13 -5.84
CA ALA A 210 -14.28 -29.08 -5.67
C ALA A 210 -15.63 -28.34 -5.56
N GLY A 211 -16.66 -28.84 -6.23
CA GLY A 211 -17.97 -28.19 -6.31
C GLY A 211 -18.17 -27.29 -7.54
N GLU A 212 -17.11 -26.94 -8.27
CA GLU A 212 -17.20 -26.03 -9.43
C GLU A 212 -17.31 -26.74 -10.79
N GLY A 213 -17.59 -28.05 -10.78
CA GLY A 213 -17.59 -28.87 -11.99
C GLY A 213 -18.59 -28.41 -13.07
N ALA A 214 -19.75 -27.90 -12.65
CA ALA A 214 -20.75 -27.36 -13.57
C ALA A 214 -20.25 -26.06 -14.22
N THR A 215 -19.79 -25.09 -13.42
CA THR A 215 -19.24 -23.82 -13.88
C THR A 215 -18.05 -24.00 -14.82
N ALA A 216 -17.15 -24.94 -14.51
CA ALA A 216 -16.00 -25.22 -15.36
C ALA A 216 -16.41 -25.83 -16.72
N ARG A 217 -17.42 -26.70 -16.74
CA ARG A 217 -17.95 -27.26 -17.99
C ARG A 217 -18.62 -26.18 -18.84
N SER A 218 -19.38 -25.28 -18.20
CA SER A 218 -19.94 -24.10 -18.88
C SER A 218 -18.85 -23.17 -19.42
N ALA A 219 -17.70 -23.10 -18.75
CA ALA A 219 -16.50 -22.41 -19.23
C ALA A 219 -15.70 -23.23 -20.27
N GLY A 220 -16.20 -24.37 -20.76
CA GLY A 220 -15.55 -25.17 -21.81
C GLY A 220 -14.39 -26.05 -21.35
N VAL A 221 -14.29 -26.37 -20.05
CA VAL A 221 -13.25 -27.27 -19.53
C VAL A 221 -13.63 -28.73 -19.83
N GLU A 222 -12.98 -29.34 -20.82
CA GLU A 222 -13.27 -30.70 -21.29
C GLU A 222 -12.59 -31.79 -20.44
N GLY A 223 -13.33 -32.79 -19.98
CA GLY A 223 -12.79 -33.99 -19.33
C GLY A 223 -13.52 -34.40 -18.04
N ARG A 224 -13.25 -35.64 -17.57
CA ARG A 224 -13.95 -36.21 -16.40
C ARG A 224 -13.56 -35.55 -15.06
N SER A 225 -12.33 -35.04 -14.95
CA SER A 225 -11.82 -34.35 -13.76
C SER A 225 -11.50 -32.90 -14.09
N VAL A 226 -12.23 -31.99 -13.44
CA VAL A 226 -12.08 -30.53 -13.50
C VAL A 226 -11.13 -30.03 -12.43
N LEU A 227 -11.06 -30.73 -11.29
CA LEU A 227 -10.34 -30.30 -10.09
C LEU A 227 -8.86 -30.03 -10.40
N GLY A 228 -8.40 -28.84 -10.05
CA GLY A 228 -7.00 -28.42 -10.17
C GLY A 228 -6.58 -27.94 -11.56
N ARG A 229 -7.46 -28.00 -12.58
CA ARG A 229 -7.17 -27.42 -13.90
C ARG A 229 -7.10 -25.90 -13.83
N THR A 230 -6.23 -25.31 -14.66
CA THR A 230 -5.99 -23.86 -14.72
C THR A 230 -6.54 -23.21 -15.99
N THR A 231 -6.92 -23.99 -16.99
CA THR A 231 -7.49 -23.52 -18.26
C THR A 231 -8.86 -22.89 -18.06
N ASN A 232 -9.19 -21.89 -18.89
CA ASN A 232 -10.46 -21.17 -18.87
C ASN A 232 -10.81 -20.54 -17.51
N THR A 233 -9.80 -20.20 -16.73
CA THR A 233 -9.94 -19.42 -15.49
C THR A 233 -9.69 -17.94 -15.75
N PRO A 234 -10.17 -17.03 -14.89
CA PRO A 234 -9.82 -15.60 -14.93
C PRO A 234 -8.32 -15.33 -15.14
N HIS A 235 -7.47 -16.02 -14.37
CA HIS A 235 -6.02 -15.95 -14.50
C HIS A 235 -5.55 -16.34 -15.92
N TYR A 236 -6.10 -17.42 -16.48
CA TYR A 236 -5.76 -17.88 -17.82
C TYR A 236 -6.10 -16.86 -18.91
N TYR A 237 -7.29 -16.26 -18.85
CA TYR A 237 -7.73 -15.29 -19.85
C TYR A 237 -6.89 -14.01 -19.80
N LYS A 238 -6.66 -13.46 -18.61
CA LYS A 238 -5.78 -12.29 -18.43
C LYS A 238 -4.38 -12.54 -18.96
N SER A 239 -3.75 -13.65 -18.56
CA SER A 239 -2.41 -14.00 -19.04
C SER A 239 -2.39 -14.32 -20.54
N ALA A 240 -3.51 -14.74 -21.15
CA ALA A 240 -3.62 -14.92 -22.61
C ALA A 240 -3.68 -13.56 -23.33
N GLU A 241 -4.47 -12.62 -22.82
CA GLU A 241 -4.61 -11.27 -23.41
C GLU A 241 -3.26 -10.54 -23.43
N ALA A 242 -2.52 -10.58 -22.33
CA ALA A 242 -1.18 -9.99 -22.28
C ALA A 242 -0.19 -10.64 -23.25
N ARG A 243 -0.23 -11.97 -23.41
CA ARG A 243 0.61 -12.68 -24.41
C ARG A 243 0.27 -12.26 -25.83
N ASN A 244 -1.02 -12.20 -26.15
CA ASN A 244 -1.51 -11.80 -27.46
C ASN A 244 -1.09 -10.36 -27.76
N TRP A 245 -1.22 -9.46 -26.78
CA TRP A 245 -0.80 -8.08 -26.94
C TRP A 245 0.70 -7.96 -27.23
N ILE A 246 1.56 -8.65 -26.48
CA ILE A 246 3.02 -8.62 -26.71
C ILE A 246 3.38 -9.16 -28.10
N ALA A 247 2.72 -10.24 -28.53
CA ALA A 247 2.93 -10.83 -29.85
C ALA A 247 2.53 -9.87 -30.99
N ASN A 248 1.42 -9.16 -30.82
CA ASN A 248 0.88 -8.25 -31.82
C ASN A 248 1.53 -6.85 -31.79
N ASN A 249 2.17 -6.47 -30.69
CA ASN A 249 2.76 -5.15 -30.47
C ASN A 249 4.27 -5.24 -30.18
N PRO A 250 5.10 -5.66 -31.15
CA PRO A 250 6.55 -5.86 -30.96
C PRO A 250 7.32 -4.57 -30.61
N GLN A 251 6.73 -3.40 -30.83
CA GLN A 251 7.27 -2.10 -30.43
C GLN A 251 6.36 -1.36 -29.44
N GLY A 252 5.41 -2.08 -28.84
CA GLY A 252 4.43 -1.52 -27.93
C GLY A 252 5.07 -0.82 -26.74
N LYS A 253 4.36 0.18 -26.24
CA LYS A 253 4.75 0.98 -25.08
C LYS A 253 4.25 0.32 -23.79
N LEU A 254 4.98 0.50 -22.70
CA LEU A 254 4.61 -0.04 -21.39
C LEU A 254 3.29 0.55 -20.90
N GLY A 255 3.01 1.82 -21.18
CA GLY A 255 1.72 2.43 -20.81
C GLY A 255 0.52 1.69 -21.42
N ASP A 256 0.58 1.41 -22.71
CA ASP A 256 -0.46 0.68 -23.42
C ASP A 256 -0.61 -0.76 -22.89
N PHE A 257 0.53 -1.41 -22.61
CA PHE A 257 0.54 -2.74 -22.02
C PHE A 257 -0.09 -2.78 -20.61
N VAL A 258 0.19 -1.77 -19.78
CA VAL A 258 -0.41 -1.63 -18.45
C VAL A 258 -1.93 -1.51 -18.60
N ASN A 259 -2.40 -0.65 -19.50
CA ASN A 259 -3.84 -0.45 -19.73
C ASN A 259 -4.51 -1.76 -20.21
N THR A 260 -3.87 -2.50 -21.12
CA THR A 260 -4.37 -3.81 -21.57
C THR A 260 -4.43 -4.82 -20.42
N CYS A 261 -3.38 -4.90 -19.59
CA CYS A 261 -3.38 -5.81 -18.45
C CYS A 261 -4.44 -5.44 -17.41
N VAL A 262 -4.65 -4.14 -17.16
CA VAL A 262 -5.68 -3.65 -16.24
C VAL A 262 -7.08 -3.98 -16.78
N ALA A 263 -7.36 -3.66 -18.05
CA ALA A 263 -8.65 -3.98 -18.66
C ALA A 263 -8.93 -5.50 -18.59
N ALA A 264 -7.98 -6.32 -19.01
CA ALA A 264 -8.10 -7.78 -18.92
C ALA A 264 -8.26 -8.28 -17.49
N THR A 265 -7.67 -7.60 -16.50
CA THR A 265 -7.87 -7.91 -15.08
C THR A 265 -9.30 -7.64 -14.68
N VAL A 266 -9.79 -6.43 -14.94
CA VAL A 266 -11.13 -5.98 -14.54
C VAL A 266 -12.23 -6.79 -15.22
N ASP A 267 -12.07 -7.11 -16.50
CA ASP A 267 -13.02 -7.95 -17.27
C ASP A 267 -13.16 -9.37 -16.71
N ASN A 268 -12.13 -9.86 -16.01
CA ASN A 268 -12.09 -11.19 -15.44
C ASN A 268 -12.30 -11.21 -13.92
N LEU A 269 -12.53 -10.04 -13.29
CA LEU A 269 -12.87 -9.94 -11.89
C LEU A 269 -14.38 -10.08 -11.68
N ASP A 270 -14.76 -10.83 -10.65
CA ASP A 270 -16.14 -10.93 -10.22
C ASP A 270 -16.51 -9.73 -9.33
N ILE A 271 -16.72 -8.57 -9.97
CA ILE A 271 -17.07 -7.30 -9.30
C ILE A 271 -18.35 -6.70 -9.90
N PRO A 272 -19.15 -5.97 -9.10
CA PRO A 272 -20.32 -5.27 -9.61
C PRO A 272 -19.97 -4.28 -10.74
N PRO A 273 -20.83 -4.12 -11.76
CA PRO A 273 -20.60 -3.16 -12.85
C PRO A 273 -20.33 -1.72 -12.38
N ALA A 274 -20.96 -1.30 -11.27
CA ALA A 274 -20.76 0.01 -10.68
C ALA A 274 -19.32 0.23 -10.14
N GLN A 275 -18.56 -0.84 -9.88
CA GLN A 275 -17.20 -0.78 -9.36
C GLN A 275 -16.13 -0.93 -10.45
N VAL A 276 -16.50 -1.25 -11.70
CA VAL A 276 -15.57 -1.47 -12.81
C VAL A 276 -14.67 -0.25 -13.05
N ALA A 277 -15.25 0.94 -13.18
CA ALA A 277 -14.49 2.16 -13.43
C ALA A 277 -13.51 2.48 -12.29
N LEU A 278 -13.97 2.31 -11.04
CA LEU A 278 -13.14 2.49 -9.86
C LEU A 278 -12.01 1.45 -9.80
N ALA A 279 -12.31 0.18 -10.13
CA ALA A 279 -11.32 -0.87 -10.15
C ALA A 279 -10.20 -0.60 -11.17
N THR A 280 -10.57 -0.13 -12.37
CA THR A 280 -9.62 0.30 -13.39
C THR A 280 -8.70 1.41 -12.87
N GLU A 281 -9.28 2.49 -12.33
CA GLU A 281 -8.53 3.61 -11.76
C GLU A 281 -7.55 3.15 -10.67
N CYS A 282 -8.03 2.33 -9.73
CA CYS A 282 -7.23 1.78 -8.63
C CYS A 282 -6.03 0.97 -9.12
N LEU A 283 -6.23 0.11 -10.12
CA LEU A 283 -5.18 -0.73 -10.67
C LEU A 283 -4.17 0.10 -11.47
N GLU A 284 -4.62 1.06 -12.28
CA GLU A 284 -3.75 1.97 -13.03
C GLU A 284 -2.83 2.76 -12.09
N VAL A 285 -3.41 3.39 -11.04
CA VAL A 285 -2.65 4.17 -10.05
C VAL A 285 -1.65 3.29 -9.31
N ALA A 286 -2.08 2.13 -8.81
CA ALA A 286 -1.19 1.22 -8.08
C ALA A 286 0.00 0.74 -8.94
N ASN A 287 -0.27 0.40 -10.20
CA ASN A 287 0.75 -0.04 -11.14
C ASN A 287 1.73 1.09 -11.50
N MET A 288 1.21 2.28 -11.81
CA MET A 288 2.04 3.41 -12.21
C MET A 288 2.90 3.93 -11.06
N ASN A 289 2.36 4.00 -9.84
CA ASN A 289 3.14 4.38 -8.65
C ASN A 289 4.31 3.40 -8.42
N TYR A 290 4.03 2.10 -8.49
CA TYR A 290 5.06 1.09 -8.37
C TYR A 290 6.13 1.22 -9.48
N LEU A 291 5.72 1.34 -10.75
CA LEU A 291 6.65 1.39 -11.88
C LEU A 291 7.52 2.66 -11.84
N LYS A 292 6.96 3.82 -11.50
CA LYS A 292 7.71 5.08 -11.31
C LYS A 292 8.79 4.92 -10.25
N LYS A 293 8.42 4.36 -9.10
CA LYS A 293 9.32 4.12 -7.98
C LYS A 293 10.40 3.10 -8.31
N SER A 294 10.02 1.94 -8.82
CA SER A 294 10.93 0.86 -9.21
C SER A 294 11.93 1.34 -10.26
N MET A 295 11.47 2.02 -11.31
CA MET A 295 12.33 2.44 -12.42
C MET A 295 13.12 3.73 -12.12
N ASN A 296 12.70 4.49 -11.11
CA ASN A 296 13.18 5.84 -10.79
C ASN A 296 13.10 6.77 -12.00
N LYS A 297 11.88 6.91 -12.55
CA LYS A 297 11.59 7.65 -13.78
C LYS A 297 10.29 8.44 -13.66
N SER A 298 10.13 9.46 -14.51
CA SER A 298 8.86 10.17 -14.63
C SER A 298 7.77 9.23 -15.18
N GLU A 299 6.52 9.60 -14.98
CA GLU A 299 5.40 8.80 -15.46
C GLU A 299 5.39 8.65 -16.99
N GLN A 300 5.72 9.74 -17.70
CA GLN A 300 5.78 9.74 -19.16
C GLN A 300 6.90 8.82 -19.65
N ASP A 301 8.08 8.86 -19.01
CA ASP A 301 9.20 7.97 -19.38
C ASP A 301 8.91 6.49 -19.08
N VAL A 302 8.09 6.21 -18.07
CA VAL A 302 7.61 4.85 -17.79
C VAL A 302 6.64 4.43 -18.89
N LYS A 303 5.65 5.26 -19.21
CA LYS A 303 4.66 4.98 -20.25
C LYS A 303 5.32 4.77 -21.61
N ASP A 304 6.29 5.60 -21.98
CA ASP A 304 6.97 5.54 -23.27
C ASP A 304 8.04 4.43 -23.39
N LYS A 305 8.32 3.70 -22.30
CA LYS A 305 9.25 2.58 -22.37
C LYS A 305 8.73 1.52 -23.34
N GLN A 306 9.48 1.32 -24.42
CA GLN A 306 9.19 0.25 -25.37
C GLN A 306 9.64 -1.11 -24.85
N VAL A 307 8.98 -2.16 -25.35
CA VAL A 307 9.42 -3.55 -25.19
C VAL A 307 10.88 -3.69 -25.63
N CYS A 308 11.71 -4.30 -24.78
CA CYS A 308 13.14 -4.38 -25.04
C CYS A 308 13.56 -5.50 -26.01
N HIS A 309 12.74 -6.54 -26.17
CA HIS A 309 12.94 -7.58 -27.17
C HIS A 309 11.62 -8.21 -27.60
N THR A 310 11.58 -8.74 -28.82
CA THR A 310 10.46 -9.55 -29.32
C THR A 310 10.73 -11.05 -29.16
N THR A 311 12.00 -11.47 -29.29
CA THR A 311 12.44 -12.85 -29.07
C THR A 311 13.83 -12.86 -28.41
N CYS A 312 14.04 -13.78 -27.47
CA CYS A 312 15.35 -13.98 -26.85
C CYS A 312 15.72 -15.45 -26.82
N THR A 313 16.30 -15.96 -27.92
CA THR A 313 16.75 -17.35 -28.02
C THR A 313 17.79 -17.73 -26.96
N ARG A 314 18.60 -16.76 -26.50
CA ARG A 314 19.53 -16.94 -25.38
C ARG A 314 18.85 -17.04 -24.02
N ALA A 315 17.60 -16.60 -23.89
CA ALA A 315 16.86 -16.66 -22.64
C ALA A 315 16.53 -18.08 -22.23
N TYR A 316 16.11 -18.93 -23.18
CA TYR A 316 15.76 -20.33 -22.88
C TYR A 316 16.97 -21.12 -22.35
N ALA A 317 18.14 -20.98 -22.97
CA ALA A 317 19.37 -21.63 -22.49
C ALA A 317 19.82 -21.10 -21.11
N GLU A 318 19.67 -19.79 -20.86
CA GLU A 318 20.02 -19.19 -19.58
C GLU A 318 18.99 -19.53 -18.48
N GLU A 319 17.72 -19.67 -18.85
CA GLU A 319 16.66 -20.17 -17.97
C GLU A 319 16.96 -21.59 -17.50
N GLU A 320 17.28 -22.51 -18.40
CA GLU A 320 17.63 -23.90 -18.03
C GLU A 320 18.82 -23.92 -17.05
N ARG A 321 19.81 -23.07 -17.28
CA ARG A 321 20.98 -22.92 -16.41
C ARG A 321 20.58 -22.41 -15.02
N VAL A 322 19.74 -21.36 -14.96
CA VAL A 322 19.24 -20.77 -13.70
C VAL A 322 18.34 -21.76 -12.95
N ALA A 323 17.45 -22.47 -13.64
CA ALA A 323 16.60 -23.51 -13.07
C ALA A 323 17.44 -24.67 -12.50
N GLY A 324 18.47 -25.10 -13.23
CA GLY A 324 19.44 -26.10 -12.77
C GLY A 324 20.21 -25.64 -11.53
N ALA A 325 20.66 -24.39 -11.50
CA ALA A 325 21.33 -23.80 -10.34
C ALA A 325 20.42 -23.74 -9.11
N LYS A 326 19.15 -23.32 -9.28
CA LYS A 326 18.14 -23.33 -8.21
C LYS A 326 17.87 -24.73 -7.68
N LYS A 327 17.78 -25.73 -8.56
CA LYS A 327 17.57 -27.14 -8.17
C LYS A 327 18.76 -27.67 -7.35
N LYS A 328 19.99 -27.31 -7.72
CA LYS A 328 21.20 -27.63 -6.93
C LYS A 328 21.19 -26.93 -5.57
N LEU A 329 20.87 -25.64 -5.54
CA LEU A 329 20.78 -24.89 -4.27
C LEU A 329 19.70 -25.42 -3.33
N LYS A 330 18.50 -25.77 -3.86
CA LYS A 330 17.41 -26.38 -3.08
C LYS A 330 17.81 -27.72 -2.45
N LYS A 331 18.73 -28.47 -3.07
CA LYS A 331 19.28 -29.71 -2.50
C LYS A 331 20.31 -29.46 -1.41
N LEU A 332 20.94 -28.28 -1.40
CA LEU A 332 22.00 -27.90 -0.47
C LEU A 332 21.50 -27.03 0.70
N THR A 333 20.24 -26.59 0.68
CA THR A 333 19.67 -25.69 1.70
C THR A 333 18.32 -26.20 2.19
N VAL A 334 18.06 -26.08 3.49
CA VAL A 334 16.91 -26.70 4.18
C VAL A 334 15.62 -25.85 4.03
N SER A 335 15.70 -24.62 3.52
CA SER A 335 14.52 -23.78 3.29
C SER A 335 14.57 -22.96 2.00
N ALA A 336 13.41 -22.77 1.37
CA ALA A 336 13.24 -21.93 0.18
C ALA A 336 13.76 -20.50 0.38
N ARG A 337 13.66 -19.98 1.62
CA ARG A 337 14.13 -18.65 2.02
C ARG A 337 15.65 -18.50 1.97
N GLN A 338 16.40 -19.58 2.19
CA GLN A 338 17.87 -19.59 2.08
C GLN A 338 18.34 -19.63 0.63
N VAL A 339 17.64 -20.36 -0.24
CA VAL A 339 17.88 -20.32 -1.70
C VAL A 339 17.69 -18.91 -2.24
N GLU A 340 16.62 -18.25 -1.79
CA GLU A 340 16.25 -16.90 -2.20
C GLU A 340 17.26 -15.85 -1.73
N LYS A 341 17.78 -15.99 -0.50
CA LYS A 341 18.82 -15.11 0.07
C LYS A 341 20.20 -15.31 -0.58
N ALA A 342 20.47 -16.50 -1.12
CA ALA A 342 21.73 -16.81 -1.80
C ALA A 342 21.78 -16.26 -3.23
N MET A 343 20.64 -16.08 -3.89
CA MET A 343 20.54 -15.42 -5.21
C MET A 343 20.48 -13.88 -5.07
N LYS A 344 21.45 -13.28 -4.36
CA LYS A 344 21.48 -11.84 -3.98
C LYS A 344 21.32 -10.85 -5.15
N GLN A 345 21.59 -11.27 -6.38
CA GLN A 345 21.22 -10.52 -7.59
C GLN A 345 20.42 -11.44 -8.50
N ARG A 346 19.28 -10.93 -8.99
CA ARG A 346 18.47 -11.64 -9.99
C ARG A 346 19.30 -11.83 -11.25
N PRO A 347 19.31 -13.04 -11.83
CA PRO A 347 19.98 -13.25 -13.10
C PRO A 347 19.30 -12.36 -14.14
N THR A 348 20.11 -11.53 -14.81
CA THR A 348 19.65 -10.72 -15.94
C THR A 348 20.18 -11.30 -17.23
N VAL A 349 19.37 -11.28 -18.29
CA VAL A 349 19.85 -11.64 -19.63
C VAL A 349 19.91 -10.42 -20.53
N GLY A 350 21.04 -10.26 -21.21
CA GLY A 350 21.23 -9.27 -22.26
C GLY A 350 20.73 -9.80 -23.60
N CYS A 351 19.47 -9.52 -23.94
CA CYS A 351 18.91 -9.80 -25.25
C CYS A 351 19.12 -8.57 -26.14
N LYS A 352 19.96 -8.67 -27.18
CA LYS A 352 20.06 -7.60 -28.20
C LYS A 352 18.87 -7.73 -29.16
N ARG A 353 18.19 -6.62 -29.44
CA ARG A 353 17.27 -6.51 -30.58
C ARG A 353 18.09 -6.86 -31.84
N ARG A 354 17.66 -7.83 -32.65
CA ARG A 354 18.22 -7.95 -34.02
C ARG A 354 17.87 -6.64 -34.72
N ALA A 355 18.88 -5.86 -35.09
CA ALA A 355 18.67 -4.72 -35.97
C ALA A 355 18.21 -5.26 -37.32
N GLY A 356 17.07 -4.78 -37.81
CA GLY A 356 16.59 -4.87 -39.20
C GLY A 356 16.76 -6.20 -39.93
N THR A 357 15.66 -6.89 -40.17
CA THR A 357 15.38 -7.47 -41.49
C THR A 357 14.19 -6.74 -42.07
#